data_AF-A0A3B8NDH3-F1
#
_entry.id   AF-A0A3B8NDH3-F1
#
_cell.length_a   1.000
_cell.length_b   1.000
_cell.length_c   1.000
_cell.angle_alpha   90.00
_cell.angle_beta   90.00
_cell.angle_gamma   90.00
#
_symmetry.space_group_name_H-M   'P 1'
#
loop_
_entity.id
_entity.type
_entity.pdbx_description
1 polymer ?
#
loop_
_entity_poly.entity_id
_entity_poly.type
_entity_poly.pdbx_seq_one_letter_code
_entity_poly.pdbx_strand_id
1 'polypeptide(L)'
;MRRGLSLVEMCIGLLVGSIVTASLLSLFTQFTMITGRFLSENKHLLALFRAFNMIERDLESYLRLSAPVTENALSFDVRTGNTTERVTYFVRDGTKLMRRVNTGTNTVFESTKPIIFESDGKVFIIRIGDYSVIYPIIRE
;
A
#
# COMPACT_ATOMS: atom_id res chain seq x y z
N MET A 1 16.91 -19.07 63.07
CA MET A 1 18.23 -18.84 62.44
C MET A 1 18.01 -18.19 61.08
N ARG A 2 18.33 -16.89 60.92
CA ARG A 2 18.26 -16.21 59.61
C ARG A 2 19.51 -16.63 58.83
N ARG A 3 19.36 -17.46 57.80
CA ARG A 3 20.43 -17.74 56.84
C ARG A 3 20.62 -16.46 56.00
N GLY A 4 21.67 -15.71 56.27
CA GLY A 4 22.07 -14.59 55.44
C GLY A 4 22.62 -15.13 54.12
N LEU A 5 22.18 -14.57 52.99
CA LEU A 5 22.77 -14.89 51.69
C LEU A 5 24.27 -14.54 51.71
N SER A 6 25.09 -15.46 51.22
CA SER A 6 26.50 -15.19 50.96
C SER A 6 26.62 -14.10 49.89
N LEU A 7 27.62 -13.22 50.02
CA LEU A 7 27.92 -12.18 49.02
C LEU A 7 28.09 -12.80 47.62
N VAL A 8 28.65 -14.00 47.54
CA VAL A 8 28.85 -14.76 46.30
C VAL A 8 27.51 -15.17 45.69
N GLU A 9 26.57 -15.65 46.50
CA GLU A 9 25.22 -16.03 46.03
C GLU A 9 24.44 -14.81 45.52
N MET A 10 24.60 -13.66 46.17
CA MET A 10 24.01 -12.40 45.71
C MET A 10 24.61 -11.94 44.37
N CYS A 11 25.92 -12.03 44.20
CA CYS A 11 26.58 -11.72 42.93
C CYS A 11 26.13 -12.66 41.80
N ILE A 12 26.04 -13.96 42.06
CA ILE A 12 25.55 -14.95 41.08
C ILE A 12 24.08 -14.65 40.73
N GLY A 13 23.24 -14.35 41.73
CA GLY A 13 21.84 -13.98 41.50
C GLY A 13 21.67 -12.73 40.64
N LEU A 14 22.51 -11.70 40.85
CA LEU A 14 22.54 -10.51 40.01
C LEU A 14 23.02 -10.80 38.59
N LEU A 15 24.04 -11.66 38.43
CA LEU A 15 24.57 -12.05 37.13
C LEU A 15 23.53 -12.83 36.32
N VAL A 16 22.90 -13.83 36.92
CA VAL A 16 21.79 -14.58 36.30
C VAL A 16 20.61 -13.65 36.01
N GLY A 17 20.24 -12.79 36.95
CA GLY A 17 19.16 -11.81 36.77
C GLY A 17 19.41 -10.87 35.59
N SER A 18 20.60 -10.30 35.49
CA SER A 18 20.98 -9.42 34.38
C SER A 18 20.97 -10.12 33.02
N ILE A 19 21.42 -11.39 32.93
CA ILE A 19 21.35 -12.18 31.70
C ILE A 19 19.88 -12.41 31.28
N VAL A 20 19.03 -12.76 32.24
CA VAL A 20 17.60 -12.97 31.99
C VAL A 20 16.93 -11.66 31.54
N THR A 21 17.21 -10.55 32.23
CA THR A 21 16.68 -9.23 31.86
C THR A 21 17.14 -8.79 30.47
N ALA A 22 18.42 -8.96 30.14
CA ALA A 22 18.95 -8.62 28.82
C ALA A 22 18.31 -9.47 27.71
N SER A 23 18.10 -10.76 27.98
CA SER A 23 17.44 -11.68 27.05
C SER A 23 15.97 -11.30 26.82
N LEU A 24 15.24 -10.96 27.89
CA LEU A 24 13.86 -10.48 27.80
C LEU A 24 13.76 -9.16 27.02
N LEU A 25 14.69 -8.24 27.24
CA LEU A 25 14.74 -6.97 26.50
C LEU A 25 15.01 -7.21 25.01
N SER A 26 15.90 -8.15 24.67
CA SER A 26 16.16 -8.55 23.29
C SER A 26 14.90 -9.16 22.63
N LEU A 27 14.18 -10.03 23.33
CA LEU A 27 12.93 -10.60 22.80
C LEU A 27 11.86 -9.52 22.59
N PHE A 28 11.73 -8.58 23.53
CA PHE A 28 10.78 -7.48 23.42
C PHE A 28 11.10 -6.55 22.24
N THR A 29 12.38 -6.22 22.02
CA THR A 29 12.81 -5.39 20.88
C THR A 29 12.57 -6.09 19.53
N GLN A 30 12.82 -7.39 19.44
CA GLN A 30 12.48 -8.17 18.24
C GLN A 30 10.97 -8.21 17.99
N PHE A 31 10.19 -8.49 19.04
CA PHE A 31 8.73 -8.53 18.95
C PHE A 31 8.13 -7.19 18.48
N THR A 32 8.60 -6.08 19.05
CA THR A 32 8.15 -4.74 18.66
C THR A 32 8.55 -4.40 17.23
N MET A 33 9.74 -4.80 16.79
CA MET A 33 10.17 -4.62 15.40
C MET A 33 9.28 -5.41 14.43
N ILE A 34 8.99 -6.67 14.72
CA ILE A 34 8.10 -7.52 13.90
C ILE A 34 6.70 -6.91 13.84
N THR A 35 6.16 -6.51 15.00
CA THR A 35 4.83 -5.88 15.09
C THR A 35 4.78 -4.58 14.29
N GLY A 36 5.84 -3.77 14.35
CA GLY A 36 5.96 -2.54 13.56
C GLY A 36 5.98 -2.80 12.06
N ARG A 37 6.74 -3.79 11.60
CA ARG A 37 6.77 -4.20 10.18
C ARG A 37 5.41 -4.69 9.72
N PHE A 38 4.77 -5.57 10.49
CA PHE A 38 3.44 -6.08 10.19
C PHE A 38 2.40 -4.95 10.10
N LEU A 39 2.43 -3.99 11.01
CA LEU A 39 1.52 -2.85 10.97
C LEU A 39 1.77 -1.96 9.74
N SER A 40 3.04 -1.74 9.38
CA SER A 40 3.43 -0.97 8.20
C SER A 40 2.97 -1.65 6.91
N GLU A 41 3.18 -2.96 6.79
CA GLU A 41 2.74 -3.76 5.65
C GLU A 41 1.21 -3.75 5.51
N ASN A 42 0.47 -3.92 6.62
CA ASN A 42 -0.99 -3.84 6.59
C ASN A 42 -1.50 -2.47 6.17
N LYS A 43 -0.87 -1.39 6.64
CA LYS A 43 -1.22 -0.02 6.21
C LYS A 43 -0.98 0.15 4.70
N HIS A 44 0.13 -0.39 4.19
CA HIS A 44 0.44 -0.34 2.77
C HIS A 44 -0.59 -1.11 1.93
N LEU A 45 -0.93 -2.34 2.33
CA LEU A 45 -1.96 -3.14 1.67
C LEU A 45 -3.34 -2.48 1.70
N LEU A 46 -3.72 -1.85 2.83
CA LEU A 46 -4.97 -1.12 2.93
C LEU A 46 -5.01 0.10 2.00
N ALA A 47 -3.90 0.82 1.88
CA ALA A 47 -3.77 1.94 0.95
C ALA A 47 -3.85 1.47 -0.51
N LEU A 48 -3.21 0.34 -0.84
CA LEU A 48 -3.30 -0.29 -2.16
C LEU A 48 -4.74 -0.71 -2.50
N PHE A 49 -5.43 -1.35 -1.55
CA PHE A 49 -6.83 -1.75 -1.71
C PHE A 49 -7.75 -0.55 -1.93
N ARG A 50 -7.54 0.55 -1.20
CA ARG A 50 -8.28 1.80 -1.42
C ARG A 50 -8.02 2.40 -2.79
N ALA A 51 -6.78 2.32 -3.27
CA ALA A 51 -6.42 2.78 -4.61
C ALA A 51 -7.14 1.98 -5.67
N PHE A 52 -7.08 0.64 -5.60
CA PHE A 52 -7.79 -0.23 -6.54
C PHE A 52 -9.31 -0.05 -6.49
N ASN A 53 -9.92 0.00 -5.31
CA ASN A 53 -11.35 0.30 -5.17
C ASN A 53 -11.75 1.67 -5.74
N MET A 54 -10.85 2.66 -5.71
CA MET A 54 -11.12 3.96 -6.34
C MET A 54 -11.13 3.84 -7.85
N ILE A 55 -10.16 3.12 -8.42
CA ILE A 55 -10.07 2.91 -9.86
C ILE A 55 -11.24 2.06 -10.35
N GLU A 56 -11.57 0.96 -9.67
CA GLU A 56 -12.69 0.09 -10.03
C GLU A 56 -14.00 0.87 -10.07
N ARG A 57 -14.30 1.69 -9.06
CA ARG A 57 -15.52 2.52 -9.05
C ARG A 57 -15.59 3.52 -10.21
N ASP A 58 -14.46 4.10 -10.60
CA ASP A 58 -14.45 4.98 -11.78
C ASP A 58 -14.65 4.18 -13.06
N LEU A 59 -14.04 3.00 -13.15
CA LEU A 59 -14.16 2.10 -14.30
C LEU A 59 -15.56 1.47 -14.42
N GLU A 60 -16.27 1.24 -13.33
CA GLU A 60 -17.69 0.82 -13.35
C GLU A 60 -18.58 1.81 -14.08
N SER A 61 -18.21 3.10 -14.05
CA SER A 61 -18.92 4.17 -14.76
C SER A 61 -18.26 4.54 -16.10
N TYR A 62 -17.38 3.69 -16.61
CA TYR A 62 -16.65 3.88 -17.86
C TYR A 62 -17.61 3.98 -19.05
N LEU A 63 -17.39 4.98 -19.90
CA LEU A 63 -18.08 5.11 -21.18
C LEU A 63 -17.14 4.82 -22.35
N ARG A 64 -16.01 5.54 -22.39
CA ARG A 64 -15.04 5.45 -23.48
C ARG A 64 -13.68 5.97 -23.07
N LEU A 65 -12.64 5.52 -23.78
CA LEU A 65 -11.32 6.13 -23.72
C LEU A 65 -11.36 7.56 -24.27
N SER A 66 -10.72 8.47 -23.54
CA SER A 66 -10.53 9.85 -24.00
C SER A 66 -9.20 10.03 -24.74
N ALA A 67 -8.23 9.13 -24.52
CA ALA A 67 -6.91 9.12 -25.13
C ALA A 67 -6.37 7.67 -25.19
N PRO A 68 -5.39 7.37 -26.05
CA PRO A 68 -4.68 6.09 -26.02
C PRO A 68 -4.06 5.84 -24.64
N VAL A 69 -4.11 4.58 -24.20
CA VAL A 69 -3.45 4.17 -22.96
C VAL A 69 -1.95 4.19 -23.18
N THR A 70 -1.22 4.77 -22.23
CA THR A 70 0.24 4.77 -22.19
C THR A 70 0.70 4.19 -20.88
N GLU A 71 1.95 3.72 -20.79
CA GLU A 71 2.51 3.18 -19.55
C GLU A 71 2.35 4.10 -18.34
N ASN A 72 2.30 5.41 -18.56
CA ASN A 72 2.22 6.42 -17.51
C ASN A 72 0.85 7.08 -17.35
N ALA A 73 -0.12 6.81 -18.23
CA ALA A 73 -1.42 7.47 -18.15
C ALA A 73 -2.57 6.65 -18.76
N LEU A 74 -3.72 6.73 -18.09
CA LEU A 74 -5.00 6.18 -18.51
C LEU A 74 -6.07 7.28 -18.37
N SER A 75 -6.69 7.67 -19.49
CA SER A 75 -7.73 8.70 -19.52
C SER A 75 -9.02 8.17 -20.14
N PHE A 76 -10.12 8.32 -19.42
CA PHE A 76 -11.44 7.89 -19.87
C PHE A 76 -12.55 8.83 -19.40
N ASP A 77 -13.63 8.83 -20.15
CA ASP A 77 -14.84 9.57 -19.83
C ASP A 77 -15.74 8.67 -18.97
N VAL A 78 -16.25 9.22 -17.86
CA VAL A 78 -17.21 8.55 -16.96
C VAL A 78 -18.54 9.29 -16.93
N ARG A 79 -19.63 8.57 -16.65
CA ARG A 79 -20.94 9.17 -16.41
C ARG A 79 -21.15 9.47 -14.93
N THR A 80 -21.21 10.75 -14.58
CA THR A 80 -21.55 11.21 -13.22
C THR A 80 -22.96 11.82 -13.25
N GLY A 81 -23.98 10.99 -13.01
CA GLY A 81 -25.39 11.40 -13.13
C GLY A 81 -25.76 11.81 -14.56
N ASN A 82 -26.01 13.10 -14.78
CA ASN A 82 -26.38 13.66 -16.09
C ASN A 82 -25.21 14.30 -16.85
N THR A 83 -24.02 14.38 -16.24
CA THR A 83 -22.83 14.94 -16.88
C THR A 83 -21.83 13.84 -17.22
N THR A 84 -21.01 14.13 -18.23
CA THR A 84 -19.84 13.32 -18.56
C THR A 84 -18.61 14.04 -18.06
N GLU A 85 -17.82 13.37 -17.24
CA GLU A 85 -16.58 13.91 -16.69
C GLU A 85 -15.39 13.11 -17.20
N ARG A 86 -14.25 13.77 -17.38
CA ARG A 86 -13.01 13.08 -17.72
C ARG A 86 -12.24 12.73 -16.47
N VAL A 87 -11.96 11.45 -16.31
CA VAL A 87 -11.04 10.93 -15.30
C VAL A 87 -9.70 10.64 -15.97
N THR A 88 -8.62 11.06 -15.34
CA THR A 88 -7.27 10.74 -15.79
C THR A 88 -6.43 10.24 -14.64
N TYR A 89 -6.01 8.99 -14.74
CA TYR A 89 -5.00 8.41 -13.90
C TYR A 89 -3.65 8.59 -14.57
N PHE A 90 -2.65 9.06 -13.81
CA PHE A 90 -1.30 9.22 -14.33
C PHE A 90 -0.26 8.97 -13.24
N VAL A 91 0.92 8.53 -13.66
CA VAL A 91 2.05 8.27 -12.76
C VAL A 91 2.99 9.46 -12.76
N ARG A 92 3.31 9.96 -11.56
CA ARG A 92 4.38 10.94 -11.34
C ARG A 92 5.59 10.22 -10.74
N ASP A 93 6.77 10.53 -11.26
CA ASP A 93 8.06 10.00 -10.80
C ASP A 93 8.11 8.45 -10.77
N GLY A 94 7.33 7.79 -11.64
CA GLY A 94 7.23 6.32 -11.74
C GLY A 94 6.55 5.62 -10.57
N THR A 95 6.22 6.32 -9.48
CA THR A 95 5.87 5.71 -8.19
C THR A 95 4.61 6.31 -7.54
N LYS A 96 4.17 7.49 -7.97
CA LYS A 96 2.99 8.17 -7.43
C LYS A 96 1.83 8.09 -8.40
N LEU A 97 0.78 7.37 -8.01
CA LEU A 97 -0.46 7.32 -8.76
C LEU A 97 -1.30 8.56 -8.42
N MET A 98 -1.57 9.36 -9.44
CA MET A 98 -2.37 10.56 -9.37
C MET A 98 -3.69 10.34 -10.11
N ARG A 99 -4.78 10.90 -9.58
CA ARG A 99 -6.09 10.96 -10.23
C ARG A 99 -6.47 12.40 -10.44
N ARG A 100 -6.84 12.75 -11.67
CA ARG A 100 -7.39 14.05 -12.04
C ARG A 100 -8.82 13.90 -12.50
N VAL A 101 -9.70 14.76 -11.99
CA VAL A 101 -11.08 14.92 -12.46
C VAL A 101 -11.36 16.41 -12.54
N ASN A 102 -11.81 16.86 -13.72
CA ASN A 102 -11.99 18.27 -14.03
C ASN A 102 -10.69 19.07 -13.71
N THR A 103 -10.75 20.02 -12.79
CA THR A 103 -9.59 20.82 -12.33
C THR A 103 -8.90 20.24 -11.08
N GLY A 104 -9.51 19.25 -10.41
CA GLY A 104 -8.98 18.65 -9.18
C GLY A 104 -7.96 17.56 -9.48
N THR A 105 -6.83 17.57 -8.76
CA THR A 105 -5.82 16.50 -8.83
C THR A 105 -5.51 16.00 -7.42
N ASN A 106 -5.67 14.69 -7.20
CA ASN A 106 -5.43 14.04 -5.92
C ASN A 106 -4.40 12.91 -6.06
N THR A 107 -3.58 12.74 -5.04
CA THR A 107 -2.73 11.54 -4.90
C THR A 107 -3.59 10.37 -4.44
N VAL A 108 -3.57 9.28 -5.20
CA VAL A 108 -4.32 8.06 -4.91
C VAL A 108 -3.47 7.09 -4.11
N PHE A 109 -2.21 6.93 -4.53
CA PHE A 109 -1.30 5.97 -3.94
C PHE A 109 0.16 6.35 -4.20
N GLU A 110 1.04 6.00 -3.26
CA GLU A 110 2.49 6.09 -3.41
C GLU A 110 3.09 4.72 -3.17
N SER A 111 3.82 4.24 -4.18
CA SER A 111 4.41 2.92 -4.23
C SER A 111 5.93 3.03 -4.17
N THR A 112 6.60 2.05 -3.55
CA THR A 112 8.05 1.89 -3.71
C THR A 112 8.42 1.15 -5.00
N LYS A 113 7.43 0.55 -5.66
CA LYS A 113 7.54 -0.18 -6.93
C LYS A 113 6.93 0.61 -8.08
N PRO A 114 7.38 0.40 -9.33
CA PRO A 114 6.82 1.09 -10.49
C PRO A 114 5.33 0.83 -10.66
N ILE A 115 4.63 1.86 -11.14
CA ILE A 115 3.22 1.81 -11.51
C ILE A 115 3.12 1.93 -13.02
N ILE A 116 2.37 1.03 -13.66
CA ILE A 116 2.28 0.94 -15.12
C ILE A 116 0.83 0.70 -15.53
N PHE A 117 0.40 1.38 -16.60
CA PHE A 117 -0.86 1.08 -17.28
C PHE A 117 -0.60 0.36 -18.61
N GLU A 118 -1.35 -0.70 -18.87
CA GLU A 118 -1.30 -1.46 -20.11
C GLU A 118 -2.72 -1.60 -20.66
N SER A 119 -2.86 -1.74 -21.97
CA SER A 119 -4.12 -2.14 -22.59
C SER A 119 -3.86 -3.04 -23.78
N ASP A 120 -4.65 -4.11 -23.86
CA ASP A 120 -4.68 -5.04 -25.00
C ASP A 120 -5.93 -4.81 -25.87
N GLY A 121 -6.55 -3.63 -25.77
CA GLY A 121 -7.77 -3.26 -26.51
C GLY A 121 -9.05 -3.96 -26.04
N LYS A 122 -8.94 -5.05 -25.27
CA LYS A 122 -10.03 -5.78 -24.61
C LYS A 122 -10.08 -5.56 -23.10
N VAL A 123 -8.93 -5.28 -22.49
CA VAL A 123 -8.79 -5.07 -21.04
C VAL A 123 -7.90 -3.87 -20.77
N PHE A 124 -8.14 -3.23 -19.63
CA PHE A 124 -7.18 -2.34 -18.98
C PHE A 124 -6.47 -3.10 -17.88
N ILE A 125 -5.15 -2.97 -17.83
CA ILE A 125 -4.34 -3.56 -16.77
C ILE A 125 -3.62 -2.42 -16.07
N ILE A 126 -3.74 -2.39 -14.75
CA ILE A 126 -3.08 -1.41 -13.89
C ILE A 126 -2.19 -2.19 -12.94
N ARG A 127 -0.88 -2.08 -13.13
CA ARG A 127 0.11 -2.77 -12.30
C ARG A 127 0.71 -1.81 -11.29
N ILE A 128 0.78 -2.25 -10.04
CA ILE A 128 1.47 -1.58 -8.94
C ILE A 128 2.38 -2.62 -8.30
N GLY A 129 3.65 -2.65 -8.74
CA GLY A 129 4.58 -3.71 -8.34
C GLY A 129 4.11 -5.10 -8.76
N ASP A 130 3.89 -5.98 -7.77
CA ASP A 130 3.48 -7.37 -8.02
C ASP A 130 1.96 -7.53 -8.09
N TYR A 131 1.20 -6.45 -7.85
CA TYR A 131 -0.25 -6.46 -7.84
C TYR A 131 -0.79 -5.84 -9.12
N SER A 132 -1.89 -6.39 -9.63
CA SER A 132 -2.55 -5.87 -10.82
C SER A 132 -4.06 -5.91 -10.68
N VAL A 133 -4.72 -4.86 -11.17
CA VAL A 133 -6.16 -4.87 -11.47
C VAL A 133 -6.34 -5.00 -12.97
N ILE A 134 -7.22 -5.91 -13.37
CA ILE A 134 -7.57 -6.17 -14.76
C ILE A 134 -9.05 -5.84 -14.92
N TYR A 135 -9.37 -4.90 -15.80
CA TYR A 135 -10.73 -4.46 -16.06
C TYR A 135 -11.14 -4.74 -17.51
N PRO A 136 -12.22 -5.48 -17.78
CA PRO A 136 -12.69 -5.74 -19.13
C PRO A 136 -13.33 -4.50 -19.74
N ILE A 137 -12.95 -4.18 -20.98
CA ILE A 137 -13.57 -3.12 -21.78
C ILE A 137 -14.81 -3.73 -22.43
N ILE A 138 -15.95 -3.63 -21.76
CA ILE A 138 -17.23 -4.05 -22.31
C ILE A 138 -17.61 -3.01 -23.38
N ARG A 139 -17.52 -3.40 -24.65
CA ARG A 139 -18.09 -2.62 -25.76
C ARG A 139 -19.55 -3.03 -25.88
N GLU A 140 -20.45 -2.16 -25.45
CA GLU A 140 -21.85 -2.19 -25.93
C GLU A 140 -21.93 -1.61 -27.35
#